data_AF-A0A2D5S2D0-F1
#
_entry.id   AF-A0A2D5S2D0-F1
#
_cell.length_a   1.000
_cell.length_b   1.000
_cell.length_c   1.000
_cell.angle_alpha   90.00
_cell.angle_beta   90.00
_cell.angle_gamma   90.00
#
_symmetry.space_group_name_H-M   'P 1'
#
loop_
_entity.id
_entity.type
_entity.pdbx_description
1 polymer ?
#
loop_
_entity_poly.entity_id
_entity_poly.type
_entity_poly.pdbx_seq_one_letter_code
_entity_poly.pdbx_strand_id
1 'polypeptide(L)'
;MLINRMSLPDTCFSCQCYQQKGWKTDAFAPKVDNYGFSIEPRKQRFGTCTRNNAEVFWNEKCHLYVQEPDIDVHPCPKRPKPLEPRQESLF
;
A
#
# COMPACT_ATOMS: atom_id res chain seq x y z
N MET A 1 -4.03 20.49 20.59
CA MET A 1 -3.58 19.09 20.46
C MET A 1 -4.42 18.47 19.35
N LEU A 2 -3.85 18.23 18.17
CA LEU A 2 -4.56 17.52 17.10
C LEU A 2 -4.58 16.05 17.51
N ILE A 3 -5.75 15.54 17.87
CA ILE A 3 -5.95 14.11 18.09
C ILE A 3 -6.10 13.50 16.70
N ASN A 4 -5.04 12.89 16.19
CA ASN A 4 -5.09 12.18 14.92
C ASN A 4 -6.08 11.02 15.06
N ARG A 5 -7.12 11.03 14.21
CA ARG A 5 -8.28 10.13 14.37
C ARG A 5 -8.01 8.72 13.84
N MET A 6 -6.98 8.53 13.01
CA MET A 6 -6.63 7.26 12.38
C MET A 6 -5.12 7.15 12.12
N SER A 7 -4.57 5.95 12.31
CA SER A 7 -3.19 5.61 11.93
C SER A 7 -3.19 4.62 10.77
N LEU A 8 -2.51 4.97 9.67
CA LEU A 8 -2.43 4.18 8.44
C LEU A 8 -0.97 3.84 8.08
N PRO A 9 -0.70 2.80 7.29
CA PRO A 9 0.67 2.49 6.85
C PRO A 9 1.25 3.61 5.97
N ASP A 10 2.57 3.85 6.07
CA ASP A 10 3.32 4.79 5.23
C ASP A 10 3.49 4.28 3.78
N THR A 11 2.37 4.21 3.07
CA THR A 11 2.22 3.61 1.74
C THR A 11 1.10 4.29 0.96
N CYS A 12 0.85 3.87 -0.28
CA CYS A 12 -0.21 4.40 -1.12
C CYS A 12 -1.58 4.29 -0.44
N PHE A 13 -1.78 3.35 0.49
CA PHE A 13 -3.01 3.24 1.27
C PHE A 13 -3.31 4.47 2.16
N SER A 14 -2.30 5.26 2.54
CA SER A 14 -2.44 6.54 3.24
C SER A 14 -2.30 7.75 2.33
N CYS A 15 -2.35 7.55 1.01
CA CYS A 15 -2.17 8.61 0.01
C CYS A 15 -3.53 9.17 -0.44
N GLN A 16 -3.59 10.49 -0.64
CA GLN A 16 -4.75 11.20 -1.21
C GLN A 16 -5.16 10.67 -2.60
N CYS A 17 -4.23 10.07 -3.32
CA CYS A 17 -4.45 9.57 -4.68
C CYS A 17 -4.88 8.09 -4.73
N TYR A 18 -5.10 7.44 -3.59
CA TYR A 18 -5.48 6.03 -3.55
C TYR A 18 -6.99 5.84 -3.46
N GLN A 19 -7.53 4.99 -4.33
CA GLN A 19 -8.93 4.60 -4.33
C GLN A 19 -9.04 3.08 -4.18
N GLN A 20 -9.58 2.64 -3.04
CA GLN A 20 -9.77 1.23 -2.72
C GLN A 20 -10.70 0.57 -3.76
N LYS A 21 -10.26 -0.53 -4.38
CA LYS A 21 -11.06 -1.33 -5.32
C LYS A 21 -11.56 -2.63 -4.72
N GLY A 22 -10.73 -3.30 -3.90
CA GLY A 22 -11.10 -4.59 -3.33
C GLY A 22 -9.91 -5.42 -2.88
N TRP A 23 -10.00 -6.73 -3.12
CA TRP A 23 -9.01 -7.71 -2.69
C TRP A 23 -8.54 -8.58 -3.86
N LYS A 24 -7.23 -8.73 -4.03
CA LYS A 24 -6.60 -9.48 -5.15
C LYS A 24 -5.51 -10.41 -4.60
N THR A 25 -5.28 -11.53 -5.28
CA THR A 25 -4.17 -12.43 -4.94
C THR A 25 -2.85 -11.73 -5.22
N ASP A 26 -1.90 -11.89 -4.29
CA ASP A 26 -0.61 -11.24 -4.37
C ASP A 26 0.53 -12.28 -4.23
N ALA A 27 1.46 -12.27 -5.18
CA ALA A 27 2.65 -13.10 -5.19
C ALA A 27 3.60 -12.84 -4.00
N PHE A 28 3.59 -11.62 -3.44
CA PHE A 28 4.41 -11.24 -2.28
C PHE A 28 3.65 -11.27 -0.95
N ALA A 29 2.41 -11.79 -0.93
CA ALA A 29 1.70 -12.00 0.33
C ALA A 29 2.45 -13.02 1.21
N PRO A 30 2.42 -12.85 2.56
CA PRO A 30 3.03 -13.80 3.47
C PRO A 30 2.52 -15.23 3.25
N LYS A 31 3.46 -16.16 3.14
CA LYS A 31 3.24 -17.61 3.03
C LYS A 31 3.62 -18.36 4.30
N VAL A 32 4.17 -17.65 5.28
CA VAL A 32 4.53 -18.17 6.59
C VAL A 32 3.96 -17.24 7.66
N ASP A 33 3.54 -17.81 8.78
CA ASP A 33 3.13 -17.04 9.95
C ASP A 33 4.33 -16.58 10.80
N ASN A 34 4.05 -15.90 11.91
CA ASN A 34 5.08 -15.39 12.82
C ASN A 34 5.87 -16.50 13.54
N TYR A 35 5.41 -17.74 13.50
CA TYR A 35 6.05 -18.91 14.09
C TYR A 35 6.78 -19.76 13.04
N GLY A 36 6.73 -19.36 11.76
CA GLY A 36 7.37 -20.05 10.66
C GLY A 36 6.54 -21.18 10.02
N PHE A 37 5.28 -21.35 10.41
CA PHE A 37 4.40 -22.34 9.79
C PHE A 37 3.86 -21.83 8.45
N SER A 38 3.78 -22.72 7.46
CA SER A 38 3.17 -22.43 6.16
C SER A 38 1.70 -22.04 6.32
N ILE A 39 1.30 -20.95 5.66
CA ILE A 39 -0.08 -20.45 5.63
C ILE A 39 -0.53 -20.20 4.19
N GLU A 40 -1.83 -20.37 3.97
CA GLU A 40 -2.46 -19.95 2.71
C GLU A 40 -2.43 -18.42 2.58
N PRO A 41 -1.82 -17.88 1.52
CA PRO A 41 -1.75 -16.43 1.34
C PRO A 41 -3.13 -15.81 1.23
N ARG A 42 -3.43 -14.88 2.14
CA ARG A 42 -4.66 -14.10 2.07
C ARG A 42 -4.59 -13.14 0.88
N LYS A 43 -5.72 -12.94 0.20
CA LYS A 43 -5.87 -11.84 -0.75
C LYS A 43 -5.50 -10.53 -0.05
N GLN A 44 -4.81 -9.65 -0.76
CA GLN A 44 -4.34 -8.36 -0.26
C GLN A 44 -5.24 -7.24 -0.78
N ARG A 45 -5.38 -6.17 0.00
CA ARG A 45 -6.13 -4.98 -0.42
C ARG A 45 -5.42 -4.33 -1.60
N PHE A 46 -6.16 -4.03 -2.65
CA PHE A 46 -5.67 -3.29 -3.80
C PHE A 46 -6.66 -2.19 -4.20
N GLY A 47 -6.12 -1.21 -4.91
CA GLY A 47 -6.85 -0.06 -5.38
C GLY A 47 -6.17 0.54 -6.60
N THR A 48 -6.60 1.74 -6.96
CA THR A 48 -5.99 2.53 -8.02
C THR A 48 -5.29 3.73 -7.44
N CYS A 49 -4.05 3.96 -7.89
CA CYS A 49 -3.36 5.22 -7.74
C CYS A 49 -3.77 6.14 -8.88
N THR A 50 -4.62 7.13 -8.62
CA THR A 50 -5.12 8.06 -9.65
C THR A 50 -4.01 8.94 -10.23
N ARG A 51 -2.94 9.17 -9.46
CA ARG A 51 -1.76 9.94 -9.87
C ARG A 51 -0.95 9.25 -10.97
N ASN A 52 -0.75 7.93 -10.85
CA ASN A 52 0.02 7.14 -11.81
C ASN A 52 -0.87 6.40 -12.83
N ASN A 53 -2.19 6.50 -12.67
CA ASN A 53 -3.18 5.73 -13.43
C ASN A 53 -2.86 4.22 -13.48
N ALA A 54 -2.56 3.64 -12.31
CA ALA A 54 -2.11 2.26 -12.15
C ALA A 54 -2.80 1.57 -10.97
N GLU A 55 -2.99 0.26 -11.06
CA GLU A 55 -3.36 -0.57 -9.91
C GLU A 55 -2.19 -0.74 -8.94
N VAL A 56 -2.46 -0.64 -7.65
CA VAL A 56 -1.46 -0.77 -6.58
C VAL A 56 -2.03 -1.56 -5.40
N PHE A 57 -1.18 -2.36 -4.76
CA PHE A 57 -1.49 -2.94 -3.46
C PHE A 57 -1.33 -1.94 -2.32
N TRP A 58 -2.01 -2.19 -1.20
CA TRP A 58 -2.01 -1.34 -0.02
C TRP A 58 -0.60 -1.03 0.51
N ASN A 59 0.36 -1.93 0.32
CA ASN A 59 1.72 -1.79 0.84
C ASN A 59 2.75 -1.27 -0.19
N GLU A 60 2.29 -0.73 -1.32
CA GLU A 60 3.16 -0.04 -2.28
C GLU A 60 3.32 1.44 -1.94
N LYS A 61 4.47 2.06 -2.19
CA LYS A 61 4.65 3.52 -2.12
C LYS A 61 5.30 4.01 -3.41
N CYS A 62 4.81 5.10 -3.98
CA CYS A 62 5.41 5.75 -5.16
C CYS A 62 6.09 7.06 -4.76
N HIS A 63 6.96 7.59 -5.61
CA HIS A 63 7.65 8.87 -5.41
C HIS A 63 6.69 10.09 -5.40
N LEU A 64 5.51 9.99 -6.03
CA LEU A 64 4.45 11.02 -6.00
C LEU A 64 3.50 10.87 -4.80
N TYR A 65 3.93 10.19 -3.74
CA TYR A 65 3.12 9.99 -2.54
C TYR A 65 2.77 11.34 -1.89
N VAL A 66 1.49 11.53 -1.60
CA VAL A 66 0.97 12.67 -0.85
C VAL A 66 0.09 12.13 0.27
N GLN A 67 0.55 12.22 1.51
CA GLN A 67 -0.18 11.75 2.69
C GLN A 67 -1.55 12.44 2.80
N GLU A 68 -2.59 11.68 3.15
CA GLU A 68 -3.90 12.24 3.51
C GLU A 68 -3.74 13.23 4.68
N PRO A 69 -4.41 14.39 4.68
CA PRO A 69 -4.41 15.26 5.86
C PRO A 69 -5.00 14.55 7.08
N ASP A 70 -4.58 14.98 8.28
CA ASP A 70 -5.14 14.56 9.58
C ASP A 70 -5.06 13.06 9.92
N ILE A 71 -4.21 12.29 9.23
CA ILE A 71 -3.84 10.92 9.60
C ILE A 71 -2.39 10.85 10.08
N ASP A 72 -2.12 9.94 11.00
CA ASP A 72 -0.75 9.51 11.30
C ASP A 72 -0.36 8.35 10.39
N VAL A 73 0.92 8.32 10.01
CA VAL A 73 1.48 7.18 9.27
C VAL A 73 2.44 6.38 10.12
N HIS A 74 2.39 5.05 9.99
CA HIS A 74 3.31 4.13 10.67
C HIS A 74 4.13 3.28 9.67
N PRO A 75 5.37 2.89 10.02
CA PRO A 75 6.17 2.01 9.19
C PRO A 75 5.47 0.66 8.95
N CYS A 76 5.58 0.14 7.73
CA CYS A 76 5.13 -1.21 7.40
C CYS A 76 6.05 -1.86 6.35
N PRO A 77 5.99 -3.19 6.18
CA PRO A 77 6.69 -3.88 5.10
C PRO A 77 6.21 -3.37 3.73
N LYS A 78 7.14 -2.85 2.93
CA LYS A 78 6.84 -2.37 1.58
C LYS A 78 6.87 -3.52 0.59
N ARG A 79 5.98 -3.45 -0.39
CA ARG A 79 6.00 -4.36 -1.53
C ARG A 79 7.35 -4.25 -2.28
N PRO A 80 8.03 -5.35 -2.61
CA PRO A 80 9.33 -5.30 -3.29
C PRO A 80 9.30 -4.72 -4.71
N LYS A 81 8.19 -4.92 -5.44
CA LYS A 81 8.01 -4.48 -6.82
C LYS A 81 6.59 -3.99 -7.03
N PRO A 82 6.35 -2.93 -7.84
CA PRO A 82 5.01 -2.43 -8.06
C PRO A 82 4.12 -3.49 -8.75
N LEU A 83 2.81 -3.42 -8.52
CA LEU A 83 1.84 -4.30 -9.19
C LEU A 83 1.84 -4.07 -10.71
N GLU A 84 1.80 -2.81 -11.14
CA GLU A 84 1.89 -2.41 -12.54
C GLU A 84 3.13 -1.53 -12.77
N PRO A 85 3.76 -1.62 -13.96
CA PRO A 85 4.77 -0.65 -14.37
C PRO A 85 4.16 0.75 -14.33
N ARG A 86 4.84 1.67 -13.66
CA ARG A 86 4.46 3.08 -13.61
C ARG A 86 5.69 3.93 -13.88
N GLN A 87 5.49 5.05 -14.55
CA GLN A 87 6.56 5.99 -14.82
C GLN A 87 6.88 6.70 -13.52
N GLU A 88 7.93 6.23 -12.84
CA GLU A 88 8.47 6.95 -11.70
C GLU A 88 9.34 8.10 -12.24
N SER A 89 9.05 9.35 -11.85
CA SER A 89 9.78 10.55 -12.30
C SER A 89 11.28 10.29 -12.23
N LEU A 90 11.99 10.61 -13.32
CA LEU A 90 13.44 10.47 -13.42
C LEU A 90 14.21 11.53 -12.60
N PHE A 91 13.52 12.31 -11.78
CA PHE A 91 14.04 13.48 -11.08
C PHE A 91 13.57 13.47 -9.63
#